data_AF-A0A746UMN4-F1
#
_entry.id   AF-A0A746UMN4-F1
#
_cell.length_a   1.000
_cell.length_b   1.000
_cell.length_c   1.000
_cell.angle_alpha   90.00
_cell.angle_beta   90.00
_cell.angle_gamma   90.00
#
_symmetry.space_group_name_H-M   'P 1'
#
loop_
_entity.id
_entity.type
_entity.pdbx_description
1 polymer ?
#
loop_
_entity_poly.entity_id
_entity_poly.type
_entity_poly.pdbx_seq_one_letter_code
_entity_poly.pdbx_strand_id
1 'polypeptide(L)'
;MYISLSTIVLVIIAIFLINIWQKGSSSHAVALNNKNMLIKEAERVIASMEKLSWTEMTDGQREVHDCAIERLRLLKSYKKNHAPDHYPFMREWPTWFNPNRNT
;
A
#
# COMPACT_ATOMS: atom_id res chain seq x y z
N MET A 1 48.15 16.81 -10.44
CA MET A 1 46.76 17.26 -10.61
C MET A 1 46.26 17.67 -9.22
N TYR A 2 46.14 18.97 -8.96
CA TYR A 2 45.69 19.45 -7.64
C TYR A 2 44.17 19.49 -7.61
N ILE A 3 43.57 18.65 -6.77
CA ILE A 3 42.14 18.67 -6.48
C ILE A 3 41.92 19.85 -5.53
N SER A 4 41.09 20.82 -5.92
CA SER A 4 40.82 21.98 -5.06
C SER A 4 39.92 21.56 -3.90
N LEU A 5 40.09 22.18 -2.73
CA LEU A 5 39.24 21.89 -1.56
C LEU A 5 37.74 22.03 -1.89
N SER A 6 37.39 23.00 -2.75
CA SER A 6 36.04 23.20 -3.25
C SER A 6 35.49 21.97 -3.99
N THR A 7 36.30 21.33 -4.85
CA THR A 7 35.88 20.10 -5.53
C THR A 7 35.64 18.94 -4.58
N ILE A 8 36.41 18.82 -3.50
CA ILE A 8 36.20 17.79 -2.47
C ILE A 8 34.87 18.03 -1.74
N VAL A 9 34.60 19.28 -1.34
CA VAL A 9 33.36 19.65 -0.66
C VAL A 9 32.13 19.37 -1.54
N LEU A 10 32.20 19.72 -2.84
CA LEU A 10 31.11 19.45 -3.78
C LEU A 10 30.84 17.95 -3.95
N VAL A 11 31.89 17.12 -3.99
CA VAL A 11 31.74 15.66 -4.07
C VAL A 11 31.06 15.10 -2.81
N ILE A 12 31.42 15.59 -1.62
CA ILE A 12 30.79 15.17 -0.36
C ILE A 12 29.30 15.55 -0.34
N ILE A 13 28.96 16.78 -0.76
CA ILE A 13 27.57 17.24 -0.85
C ILE A 13 26.78 16.39 -1.85
N ALA A 14 27.36 16.09 -3.02
CA ALA A 14 26.71 15.26 -4.02
C ALA A 14 26.42 13.84 -3.48
N ILE A 15 27.37 13.20 -2.82
CA ILE A 15 27.18 11.89 -2.19
C ILE A 15 26.08 11.94 -1.12
N PHE A 16 26.05 13.00 -0.32
CA PHE A 16 25.01 13.20 0.70
C PHE A 16 23.62 13.34 0.10
N LEU A 17 23.47 14.15 -0.95
CA LEU A 17 22.19 14.33 -1.66
C LEU A 17 21.72 13.03 -2.32
N ILE A 18 22.63 12.26 -2.94
CA ILE A 18 22.32 10.96 -3.54
C ILE A 18 21.78 9.99 -2.47
N ASN A 19 22.43 9.93 -1.31
CA ASN A 19 21.99 9.07 -0.21
C ASN A 19 20.59 9.45 0.32
N ILE A 20 20.29 10.74 0.43
CA ILE A 20 18.95 11.22 0.83
C ILE A 20 17.92 10.81 -0.21
N TRP A 21 18.22 11.03 -1.49
CA TRP A 21 17.30 10.69 -2.57
C TRP A 21 17.03 9.19 -2.63
N GLN A 22 18.05 8.35 -2.50
CA GLN A 22 17.90 6.89 -2.44
C GLN A 22 17.03 6.44 -1.27
N LYS A 23 17.22 7.02 -0.08
CA LYS A 23 16.39 6.73 1.11
C LYS A 23 14.93 7.13 0.91
N GLY A 24 14.68 8.31 0.35
CA GLY A 24 13.32 8.76 0.03
C GLY A 24 12.65 7.88 -1.02
N SER A 25 13.40 7.50 -2.06
CA SER A 25 12.90 6.64 -3.14
C SER A 25 12.56 5.23 -2.64
N SER A 26 13.38 4.65 -1.75
CA SER A 26 13.12 3.31 -1.21
C SER A 26 11.91 3.31 -0.29
N SER A 27 11.77 4.30 0.60
CA SER A 27 10.59 4.49 1.45
C SER A 27 9.32 4.62 0.61
N HIS A 28 9.34 5.46 -0.43
CA HIS A 28 8.20 5.62 -1.33
C HIS A 28 7.85 4.32 -2.08
N ALA A 29 8.85 3.57 -2.54
CA ALA A 29 8.63 2.28 -3.19
C ALA A 29 7.97 1.26 -2.25
N VAL A 30 8.38 1.22 -0.97
CA VAL A 30 7.77 0.37 0.06
C VAL A 30 6.32 0.76 0.31
N ALA A 31 6.02 2.05 0.51
CA ALA A 31 4.65 2.54 0.73
C ALA A 31 3.73 2.20 -0.46
N LEU A 32 4.24 2.34 -1.69
CA LEU A 32 3.50 1.97 -2.89
C LEU A 32 3.27 0.46 -3.00
N ASN A 33 4.27 -0.35 -2.65
CA ASN A 33 4.13 -1.81 -2.63
C ASN A 33 3.09 -2.27 -1.60
N ASN A 34 3.12 -1.71 -0.39
CA ASN A 34 2.15 -1.98 0.67
C ASN A 34 0.74 -1.62 0.21
N LYS A 35 0.57 -0.45 -0.42
CA LYS A 35 -0.71 -0.06 -1.03
C LYS A 35 -1.21 -1.10 -2.04
N ASN A 36 -0.36 -1.50 -2.97
CA ASN A 36 -0.74 -2.45 -4.02
C ASN A 36 -1.06 -3.83 -3.44
N MET A 37 -0.38 -4.27 -2.38
CA MET A 37 -0.70 -5.49 -1.66
C MET A 37 -2.11 -5.44 -1.07
N LEU A 38 -2.44 -4.36 -0.36
CA LEU A 38 -3.76 -4.17 0.25
C LEU A 38 -4.88 -4.08 -0.80
N ILE A 39 -4.61 -3.46 -1.96
CA ILE A 39 -5.55 -3.43 -3.09
C ILE A 39 -5.80 -4.85 -3.60
N LYS A 40 -4.74 -5.62 -3.85
CA LYS A 40 -4.85 -7.02 -4.31
C LYS A 40 -5.58 -7.90 -3.32
N GLU A 41 -5.37 -7.68 -2.02
CA GLU A 41 -6.07 -8.38 -0.96
C GLU A 41 -7.59 -8.11 -1.03
N ALA A 42 -8.00 -6.83 -1.09
CA ALA A 42 -9.40 -6.46 -1.22
C ALA A 42 -10.02 -7.00 -2.52
N GLU A 43 -9.32 -6.90 -3.65
CA GLU A 43 -9.77 -7.43 -4.94
C GLU A 43 -9.93 -8.95 -4.91
N ARG A 44 -9.05 -9.68 -4.22
CA ARG A 44 -9.16 -11.14 -4.04
C ARG A 44 -10.41 -11.52 -3.25
N VAL A 45 -10.71 -10.79 -2.17
CA VAL A 45 -11.90 -11.04 -1.35
C VAL A 45 -13.16 -10.82 -2.17
N ILE A 46 -13.24 -9.72 -2.92
CA ILE A 46 -14.37 -9.44 -3.83
C ILE A 46 -14.51 -10.55 -4.87
N ALA A 47 -13.41 -10.93 -5.53
CA ALA A 47 -13.41 -11.97 -6.56
C ALA A 47 -13.83 -13.35 -6.02
N SER A 48 -13.50 -13.68 -4.77
CA SER A 48 -13.94 -14.94 -4.14
C SER A 48 -15.46 -15.02 -3.97
N MET A 49 -16.15 -13.88 -3.97
CA MET A 49 -17.57 -13.75 -3.76
C MET A 49 -18.33 -13.41 -5.06
N GLU A 50 -17.64 -13.10 -6.14
CA GLU A 50 -18.23 -12.72 -7.44
C GLU A 50 -19.11 -13.82 -8.06
N LYS A 51 -18.85 -15.09 -7.72
CA LYS A 51 -19.65 -16.24 -8.19
C LYS A 51 -20.94 -16.46 -7.41
N LEU A 52 -21.10 -15.80 -6.26
CA LEU A 52 -22.31 -15.89 -5.43
C LEU A 52 -23.21 -14.71 -5.78
N SER A 53 -24.49 -14.96 -6.04
CA SER A 53 -25.44 -13.85 -6.11
C SER A 53 -25.60 -13.21 -4.72
N TRP A 54 -25.91 -11.91 -4.69
CA TRP A 54 -26.10 -11.17 -3.42
C TRP A 54 -27.12 -11.84 -2.47
N THR A 55 -28.14 -12.47 -3.05
CA THR A 55 -29.19 -13.21 -2.33
C THR A 55 -28.72 -14.56 -1.78
N GLU A 56 -27.67 -15.15 -2.35
CA GLU A 56 -27.08 -16.41 -1.89
C GLU A 56 -25.99 -16.21 -0.83
N MET A 57 -25.47 -14.99 -0.69
CA MET A 57 -24.48 -14.66 0.34
C MET A 57 -25.13 -14.66 1.72
N THR A 58 -24.43 -15.25 2.70
CA THR A 58 -24.78 -15.10 4.12
C THR A 58 -24.52 -13.66 4.57
N ASP A 59 -25.16 -13.23 5.66
CA ASP A 59 -24.99 -11.86 6.16
C ASP A 59 -23.52 -11.55 6.52
N GLY A 60 -22.77 -12.55 7.02
CA GLY A 60 -21.33 -12.40 7.26
C GLY A 60 -20.51 -12.26 5.96
N GLN A 61 -20.87 -12.98 4.90
CA GLN A 61 -20.23 -12.82 3.60
C GLN A 61 -20.50 -11.44 3.00
N ARG A 62 -21.73 -10.92 3.12
CA ARG A 62 -22.08 -9.56 2.68
C ARG A 62 -21.29 -8.50 3.46
N GLU A 63 -21.16 -8.65 4.78
CA GLU A 63 -20.36 -7.74 5.61
C GLU A 63 -18.89 -7.69 5.16
N VAL A 64 -18.29 -8.84 4.89
CA VAL A 64 -16.91 -8.93 4.38
C VAL A 64 -16.79 -8.32 2.99
N HIS A 65 -17.75 -8.59 2.10
CA HIS A 65 -17.79 -8.02 0.76
C HIS A 65 -17.86 -6.49 0.79
N ASP A 66 -18.77 -5.93 1.59
CA ASP A 66 -18.92 -4.48 1.74
C ASP A 66 -17.67 -3.84 2.34
N CYS A 67 -17.07 -4.47 3.35
CA CYS A 67 -15.79 -4.05 3.90
C CYS A 67 -14.68 -4.06 2.83
N ALA A 68 -14.62 -5.09 1.98
CA ALA A 68 -13.64 -5.16 0.89
C ALA A 68 -13.84 -4.05 -0.14
N ILE A 69 -15.08 -3.73 -0.51
CA ILE A 69 -15.40 -2.63 -1.43
C ILE A 69 -15.01 -1.28 -0.82
N GLU A 70 -15.34 -1.02 0.44
CA GLU A 70 -14.96 0.22 1.13
C GLU A 70 -13.45 0.39 1.19
N ARG A 71 -12.72 -0.66 1.55
CA ARG A 71 -11.25 -0.68 1.55
C ARG A 71 -10.68 -0.38 0.17
N LEU A 72 -11.19 -1.03 -0.87
CA LEU A 72 -10.74 -0.82 -2.24
C LEU A 72 -10.97 0.63 -2.69
N ARG A 73 -12.14 1.19 -2.37
CA ARG A 73 -12.48 2.58 -2.67
C ARG A 73 -11.55 3.56 -1.97
N LEU A 74 -11.31 3.34 -0.68
CA LEU A 74 -10.42 4.17 0.13
C LEU A 74 -8.98 4.10 -0.41
N LEU A 75 -8.45 2.91 -0.65
CA LEU A 75 -7.10 2.71 -1.20
C LEU A 75 -6.94 3.37 -2.59
N LYS A 76 -7.93 3.23 -3.48
CA LYS A 76 -7.90 3.85 -4.80
C LYS A 76 -8.04 5.38 -4.73
N SER A 77 -8.66 5.93 -3.69
CA SER A 77 -8.79 7.39 -3.51
C SER A 77 -7.47 8.09 -3.19
N TYR A 78 -6.53 7.42 -2.50
CA TYR A 78 -5.22 8.01 -2.20
C TYR A 78 -4.40 8.15 -3.49
N LYS A 79 -3.76 9.31 -3.70
CA LYS A 79 -2.78 9.47 -4.78
C LYS A 79 -1.57 8.56 -4.53
N LYS A 80 -1.01 7.95 -5.58
CA LYS A 80 0.15 7.04 -5.47
C LYS A 80 1.33 7.68 -4.72
N ASN A 81 1.56 8.97 -4.96
CA ASN A 81 2.69 9.71 -4.38
C ASN A 81 2.47 10.17 -2.93
N HIS A 82 1.31 9.88 -2.36
CA HIS A 82 0.92 10.24 -1.00
C HIS A 82 0.36 9.02 -0.26
N ALA A 83 0.81 7.81 -0.65
CA ALA A 83 0.46 6.60 0.05
C ALA A 83 1.09 6.67 1.46
N PRO A 84 0.30 6.72 2.54
CA PRO A 84 0.85 6.70 3.88
C PRO A 84 1.43 5.31 4.19
N ASP A 85 2.42 5.25 5.08
CA ASP A 85 3.02 3.97 5.50
C ASP A 85 2.00 3.04 6.17
N HIS A 86 1.02 3.64 6.86
CA HIS A 86 -0.13 2.97 7.46
C HIS A 86 -1.42 3.66 7.04
N TYR A 87 -2.50 2.89 6.85
CA TYR A 87 -3.83 3.41 6.49
C TYR A 87 -4.72 3.49 7.73
N PRO A 88 -4.68 4.57 8.53
CA PRO A 88 -5.34 4.65 9.84
C PRO A 88 -6.87 4.63 9.78
N PHE A 89 -7.46 4.98 8.62
CA PHE A 89 -8.90 5.02 8.40
C PHE A 89 -9.42 3.81 7.61
N MET A 90 -8.60 2.78 7.47
CA MET A 90 -9.05 1.54 6.83
C MET A 90 -9.93 0.77 7.82
N ARG A 91 -11.18 0.50 7.43
CA ARG A 91 -12.08 -0.36 8.20
C ARG A 91 -11.40 -1.71 8.45
N GLU A 92 -11.33 -2.17 9.70
CA GLU A 92 -10.77 -3.47 10.03
C GLU A 92 -11.63 -4.61 9.46
N TRP A 93 -11.01 -5.75 9.14
CA TRP A 93 -11.76 -6.93 8.76
C TRP A 93 -12.62 -7.39 9.95
N PRO A 94 -13.78 -8.03 9.70
CA PRO A 94 -14.50 -8.70 10.77
C PRO A 94 -13.57 -9.68 11.49
N THR A 95 -13.64 -9.73 12.83
CA THR A 95 -12.67 -10.48 13.66
C THR A 95 -12.62 -11.99 13.37
N TRP A 96 -13.69 -12.54 12.81
CA TRP A 96 -13.80 -13.93 12.40
C TRP A 96 -13.23 -14.20 10.99
N PHE A 97 -13.01 -13.15 10.19
CA PHE A 97 -12.52 -13.23 8.82
C PHE A 97 -11.01 -12.96 8.77
N ASN A 98 -10.26 -13.90 8.21
CA ASN A 98 -8.85 -13.70 7.93
C ASN A 98 -8.61 -13.77 6.41
N PRO A 99 -8.21 -12.66 5.76
CA PRO A 99 -7.95 -12.59 4.32
C PRO A 99 -6.77 -13.48 3.88
N ASN A 100 -5.88 -13.83 4.81
CA ASN A 100 -4.67 -14.62 4.58
C ASN A 100 -4.85 -16.11 4.93
N ARG A 101 -6.06 -16.56 5.31
CA ARG A 101 -6.30 -17.97 5.64
C ARG A 101 -6.33 -18.92 4.44
N ASN A 102 -6.31 -18.40 3.22
CA ASN A 102 -6.39 -19.18 1.96
C ASN A 102 -5.08 -19.15 1.14
N THR A 103 -3.91 -19.09 1.78
CA THR A 103 -2.62 -19.46 1.16
C THR A 103 -2.09 -20.74 1.76
#